data_AF-A0A9P0Z8L4-F1
#
_entry.id   AF-A0A9P0Z8L4-F1
#
_cell.length_a   1.000
_cell.length_b   1.000
_cell.length_c   1.000
_cell.angle_alpha   90.00
_cell.angle_beta   90.00
_cell.angle_gamma   90.00
#
_symmetry.space_group_name_H-M   'P 1'
#
loop_
_entity.id
_entity.type
_entity.pdbx_description
1 polymer ?
#
loop_
_entity_poly.entity_id
_entity_poly.type
_entity_poly.pdbx_seq_one_letter_code
_entity_poly.pdbx_strand_id
1 'polypeptide(L)'
;MDVPEIIDNGLTQMLSSIIDQESDEILDVHLINGQNTVPREANNTGRIEGVSMELCESIIQFLCKSNKRFSIKTLHILDRNTVHDERGNAYPIFSGFLVETATGSIFPATFDKTIYPDATVRAARLMTSHGTYKRLLETYETMSDKYVIAPCSW
;
A
#
# COMPACT_ATOMS: atom_id res chain seq x y z
N MET A 1 -12.16 -3.91 11.62
CA MET A 1 -10.92 -3.16 11.37
C MET A 1 -11.36 -1.86 10.72
N ASP A 2 -11.07 -0.71 11.33
CA ASP A 2 -11.45 0.59 10.77
C ASP A 2 -10.40 0.99 9.71
N VAL A 3 -10.69 0.68 8.45
CA VAL A 3 -9.77 0.87 7.33
C VAL A 3 -9.39 2.35 7.15
N PRO A 4 -10.35 3.32 7.16
CA PRO A 4 -10.03 4.74 7.15
C PRO A 4 -9.06 5.17 8.26
N GLU A 5 -9.31 4.78 9.51
CA GLU A 5 -8.45 5.15 10.63
C GLU A 5 -7.01 4.63 10.46
N ILE A 6 -6.84 3.42 9.93
CA ILE A 6 -5.51 2.83 9.68
C ILE A 6 -4.78 3.56 8.56
N ILE A 7 -5.48 3.91 7.48
CA ILE A 7 -4.89 4.66 6.37
C ILE A 7 -4.46 6.05 6.83
N ASP A 8 -5.32 6.77 7.55
CA ASP A 8 -5.03 8.10 8.05
C ASP A 8 -3.81 8.08 8.99
N ASN A 9 -3.76 7.16 9.96
CA ASN A 9 -2.63 7.04 10.87
C ASN A 9 -1.34 6.64 10.14
N GLY A 10 -1.42 5.69 9.21
CA GLY A 10 -0.27 5.19 8.47
C GLY A 10 0.34 6.24 7.55
N LEU A 11 -0.48 6.96 6.79
CA LEU A 11 -0.01 8.03 5.91
C LEU A 11 0.50 9.23 6.71
N THR A 12 -0.15 9.58 7.83
CA THR A 12 0.35 10.64 8.74
C THR A 12 1.73 10.29 9.29
N GLN A 13 1.92 9.05 9.75
CA GLN A 13 3.23 8.57 10.20
C GLN A 13 4.29 8.62 9.08
N MET A 14 3.93 8.18 7.87
CA MET A 14 4.85 8.19 6.75
C MET A 14 5.29 9.62 6.40
N LEU A 15 4.33 10.54 6.35
CA LEU A 15 4.61 11.95 6.04
C LEU A 15 5.41 12.65 7.14
N SER A 16 5.20 12.32 8.42
CA SER A 16 5.97 12.91 9.53
C SER A 16 7.46 12.55 9.52
N SER A 17 7.84 11.51 8.77
CA SER A 17 9.22 11.07 8.61
C SER A 17 10.00 11.87 7.55
N ILE A 18 9.32 12.76 6.81
CA ILE A 18 9.96 13.64 5.82
C ILE A 18 10.71 14.76 6.56
N ILE A 19 11.99 14.93 6.22
CA ILE A 19 12.97 15.79 6.94
C ILE A 19 12.56 17.28 6.94
N ASP A 20 11.76 17.72 5.97
CA ASP A 20 11.26 19.09 5.89
C ASP A 20 9.72 19.15 5.88
N GLN A 21 9.14 19.27 7.07
CA GLN A 21 7.70 19.42 7.26
C GLN A 21 7.18 20.80 6.81
N GLU A 22 8.05 21.79 6.65
CA GLU A 22 7.66 23.16 6.25
C GLU A 22 7.89 23.41 4.75
N SER A 23 8.59 22.50 4.07
CA SER A 23 8.75 22.55 2.62
C SER A 23 7.41 22.48 1.90
N ASP A 24 7.25 23.39 0.92
CA ASP A 24 6.16 23.41 -0.06
C ASP A 24 6.46 22.48 -1.26
N GLU A 25 7.37 21.52 -1.13
CA GLU A 25 7.65 20.56 -2.19
C GLU A 25 6.40 19.74 -2.58
N ILE A 26 6.28 19.47 -3.88
CA ILE A 26 5.23 18.60 -4.41
C ILE A 26 5.74 17.16 -4.30
N LEU A 27 5.00 16.34 -3.55
CA LEU A 27 5.31 14.93 -3.39
C LEU A 27 4.71 14.11 -4.54
N ASP A 28 5.56 13.38 -5.23
CA ASP A 28 5.11 12.47 -6.28
C ASP A 28 4.47 11.22 -5.67
N VAL A 29 3.27 10.88 -6.16
CA VAL A 29 2.47 9.75 -5.67
C VAL A 29 2.29 8.73 -6.78
N HIS A 30 2.62 7.49 -6.45
CA HIS A 30 2.36 6.33 -7.28
C HIS A 30 1.44 5.37 -6.53
N LEU A 31 0.16 5.37 -6.91
CA LEU A 31 -0.83 4.49 -6.33
C LEU A 31 -1.01 3.29 -7.26
N ILE A 32 -0.55 2.14 -6.78
CA ILE A 32 -0.33 0.93 -7.57
C ILE A 32 -0.88 -0.25 -6.78
N ASN A 33 -1.41 -1.25 -7.49
CA ASN A 33 -1.98 -2.48 -6.94
C ASN A 33 -3.42 -2.30 -6.43
N GLY A 34 -4.00 -3.37 -5.86
CA GLY A 34 -5.43 -3.49 -5.64
C GLY A 34 -6.11 -4.03 -6.89
N GLN A 35 -7.13 -4.85 -6.69
CA GLN A 35 -7.88 -5.49 -7.77
C GLN A 35 -9.37 -5.24 -7.57
N ASN A 36 -10.09 -5.12 -8.68
CA ASN A 36 -11.53 -5.19 -8.63
C ASN A 36 -11.92 -6.66 -8.39
N THR A 37 -12.44 -6.97 -7.21
CA THR A 37 -12.84 -8.34 -6.86
C THR A 37 -14.18 -8.74 -7.48
N VAL A 38 -14.85 -7.84 -8.19
CA VAL A 38 -16.15 -8.10 -8.81
C VAL A 38 -15.99 -9.08 -9.99
N PRO A 39 -16.77 -10.17 -10.02
CA PRO A 39 -16.77 -11.11 -11.15
C PRO A 39 -17.16 -10.44 -12.46
N ARG A 40 -16.60 -10.92 -13.57
CA ARG A 40 -16.80 -10.35 -14.92
C ARG A 40 -18.28 -10.18 -15.30
N GLU A 41 -19.14 -11.10 -14.88
CA GLU A 41 -20.58 -11.10 -15.20
C GLU A 41 -21.34 -9.92 -14.58
N ALA A 42 -20.90 -9.41 -13.42
CA ALA A 42 -21.44 -8.22 -12.78
C ALA A 42 -20.79 -6.92 -13.29
N ASN A 43 -19.67 -7.02 -14.02
CA ASN A 43 -18.88 -5.89 -14.48
C ASN A 43 -19.56 -5.10 -15.62
N ASN A 44 -20.62 -5.63 -16.23
CA ASN A 44 -21.45 -4.91 -17.20
C ASN A 44 -22.10 -3.64 -16.63
N THR A 45 -22.11 -3.48 -15.30
CA THR A 45 -22.64 -2.29 -14.61
C THR A 45 -21.58 -1.24 -14.29
N GLY A 46 -20.29 -1.50 -14.56
CA GLY A 46 -19.19 -0.62 -14.14
C GLY A 46 -18.99 -0.57 -12.61
N ARG A 47 -19.53 -1.57 -11.89
CA ARG A 47 -19.51 -1.63 -10.44
C ARG A 47 -18.15 -2.07 -9.94
N ILE A 48 -17.54 -1.22 -9.12
CA ILE A 48 -16.29 -1.50 -8.41
C ILE A 48 -16.63 -1.67 -6.93
N GLU A 49 -16.33 -2.83 -6.37
CA GLU A 49 -16.61 -3.14 -4.97
C GLU A 49 -15.50 -3.95 -4.32
N GLY A 50 -15.53 -3.95 -2.99
CA GLY A 50 -14.62 -4.71 -2.15
C GLY A 50 -13.56 -3.82 -1.49
N VAL A 51 -12.76 -4.46 -0.64
CA VAL A 51 -11.79 -3.80 0.24
C VAL A 51 -10.77 -2.95 -0.55
N SER A 52 -10.41 -3.36 -1.77
CA SER A 52 -9.50 -2.57 -2.62
C SER A 52 -10.08 -1.21 -3.00
N MET A 53 -11.40 -1.12 -3.25
CA MET A 53 -12.06 0.16 -3.56
C MET A 53 -12.07 1.08 -2.35
N GLU A 54 -12.50 0.57 -1.19
CA GLU A 54 -12.53 1.32 0.08
C GLU A 54 -11.14 1.84 0.47
N LEU A 55 -10.10 1.03 0.28
CA LEU A 55 -8.70 1.40 0.51
C LEU A 55 -8.26 2.52 -0.43
N CYS A 56 -8.50 2.36 -1.74
CA CYS A 56 -8.12 3.36 -2.74
C CYS A 56 -8.83 4.70 -2.50
N GLU A 57 -10.12 4.66 -2.20
CA GLU A 57 -10.89 5.85 -1.89
C GLU A 57 -10.36 6.54 -0.62
N SER A 58 -10.11 5.79 0.44
CA SER A 58 -9.56 6.32 1.69
C SER A 58 -8.21 7.02 1.48
N ILE A 59 -7.32 6.42 0.67
CA ILE A 59 -6.02 7.03 0.34
C ILE A 59 -6.23 8.34 -0.44
N ILE A 60 -7.07 8.34 -1.47
CA ILE A 60 -7.33 9.56 -2.26
C ILE A 60 -7.97 10.65 -1.39
N GLN A 61 -8.92 10.30 -0.53
CA GLN A 61 -9.54 11.24 0.40
C GLN A 61 -8.50 11.83 1.37
N PHE A 62 -7.58 11.03 1.89
CA PHE A 62 -6.47 11.52 2.72
C PHE A 62 -5.61 12.53 1.95
N LEU A 63 -5.19 12.20 0.74
CA LEU A 63 -4.36 13.09 -0.10
C LEU A 63 -5.08 14.42 -0.39
N CYS A 64 -6.39 14.39 -0.65
CA CYS A 64 -7.19 15.59 -0.90
C CYS A 64 -7.36 16.48 0.34
N LYS A 65 -7.40 15.89 1.55
CA LYS A 65 -7.57 16.62 2.82
C LYS A 65 -6.26 17.12 3.41
N SER A 66 -5.14 16.59 2.94
CA SER A 66 -3.80 16.96 3.43
C SER A 66 -3.45 18.40 3.04
N ASN A 67 -2.65 19.05 3.89
CA ASN A 67 -2.07 20.37 3.63
C ASN A 67 -0.83 20.29 2.71
N LYS A 68 -0.35 19.10 2.38
CA LYS A 68 0.77 18.87 1.46
C LYS A 68 0.28 18.83 0.01
N ARG A 69 1.19 19.16 -0.91
CA ARG A 69 0.91 19.10 -2.35
C ARG A 69 1.37 17.77 -2.92
N PHE A 70 0.51 17.14 -3.71
CA PHE A 70 0.79 15.83 -4.31
C PHE A 70 0.63 15.88 -5.83
N SER A 71 1.49 15.16 -6.55
CA SER A 71 1.35 14.91 -7.99
C SER A 71 1.17 13.41 -8.22
N ILE A 72 -0.02 12.99 -8.65
CA ILE A 72 -0.26 11.59 -8.99
C ILE A 72 0.44 11.29 -10.32
N LYS A 73 1.58 10.59 -10.25
CA LYS A 73 2.36 10.17 -11.43
C LYS A 73 1.90 8.84 -12.00
N THR A 74 1.44 7.94 -11.13
CA THR A 74 0.94 6.63 -11.55
C THR A 74 -0.32 6.28 -10.79
N LEU A 75 -1.35 5.86 -11.52
CA LEU A 75 -2.61 5.37 -11.00
C LEU A 75 -2.97 4.07 -11.72
N HIS A 76 -2.56 2.95 -11.13
CA HIS A 76 -2.72 1.60 -11.67
C HIS A 76 -3.31 0.66 -10.61
N ILE A 77 -4.60 0.87 -10.37
CA ILE A 77 -5.40 0.23 -9.31
C ILE A 77 -6.71 -0.29 -9.89
N LEU A 78 -7.38 -1.19 -9.14
CA LEU A 78 -8.72 -1.67 -9.46
C LEU A 78 -8.76 -2.23 -10.89
N ASP A 79 -9.72 -1.82 -11.74
CA ASP A 79 -9.85 -2.31 -13.11
C ASP A 79 -8.59 -2.14 -13.95
N ARG A 80 -7.78 -1.10 -13.69
CA ARG A 80 -6.52 -0.89 -14.42
C ARG A 80 -5.49 -1.98 -14.12
N ASN A 81 -5.59 -2.60 -12.95
CA ASN A 81 -4.74 -3.71 -12.52
C ASN A 81 -5.52 -5.05 -12.50
N THR A 82 -6.69 -5.17 -13.12
CA THR A 82 -7.51 -6.39 -13.05
C THR A 82 -7.66 -7.02 -14.42
N VAL A 83 -7.44 -8.33 -14.48
CA VAL A 83 -7.75 -9.19 -15.64
C VAL A 83 -8.66 -10.33 -15.20
N HIS A 84 -9.47 -10.83 -16.12
CA HIS A 84 -10.36 -11.96 -15.85
C HIS A 84 -9.91 -13.20 -16.61
N ASP A 85 -9.92 -14.35 -15.95
CA ASP A 85 -9.68 -15.63 -16.60
C ASP A 85 -10.88 -16.08 -17.46
N GLU A 86 -10.73 -17.22 -18.14
CA GLU A 86 -11.79 -17.84 -18.94
C GLU A 86 -13.05 -18.20 -18.13
N ARG A 87 -12.92 -18.33 -16.81
CA ARG A 87 -14.01 -18.61 -15.87
C ARG A 87 -14.61 -17.35 -15.26
N GLY A 88 -14.12 -16.16 -15.63
CA GLY A 88 -14.59 -14.87 -15.13
C GLY A 88 -14.04 -14.47 -13.75
N ASN A 89 -13.06 -15.20 -13.21
CA ASN A 89 -12.39 -14.86 -11.95
C ASN A 89 -11.43 -13.68 -12.15
N ALA A 90 -11.45 -12.72 -11.23
CA ALA A 90 -10.57 -11.56 -11.25
C ALA A 90 -9.18 -11.87 -10.67
N TYR A 91 -8.14 -11.45 -11.37
CA TYR A 91 -6.74 -11.55 -10.98
C TYR A 91 -6.01 -10.23 -11.18
N PRO A 92 -4.98 -9.93 -10.36
CA PRO A 92 -4.19 -8.74 -10.55
C PRO A 92 -3.23 -8.93 -11.74
N ILE A 93 -3.02 -7.90 -12.56
CA ILE A 93 -2.03 -7.94 -13.67
C ILE A 93 -0.62 -8.13 -13.12
N PHE A 94 -0.30 -7.41 -12.05
CA PHE A 94 0.91 -7.63 -11.26
C PHE A 94 0.60 -7.51 -9.77
N SER A 95 1.33 -8.26 -8.95
CA SER A 95 1.10 -8.33 -7.50
C SER A 95 2.17 -7.61 -6.67
N GLY A 96 3.19 -7.06 -7.32
CA GLY A 96 4.31 -6.41 -6.67
C GLY A 96 5.05 -5.46 -7.61
N PHE A 97 5.80 -4.54 -7.01
CA PHE A 97 6.65 -3.58 -7.71
C PHE A 97 7.89 -3.28 -6.87
N LEU A 98 8.93 -2.81 -7.55
CA LEU A 98 10.17 -2.30 -6.97
C LEU A 98 10.23 -0.79 -7.20
N VAL A 99 10.77 -0.05 -6.22
CA VAL A 99 11.11 1.36 -6.35
C VAL A 99 12.62 1.51 -6.26
N GLU A 100 13.23 2.12 -7.26
CA GLU A 100 14.62 2.54 -7.21
C GLU A 100 14.72 3.87 -6.46
N THR A 101 15.20 3.84 -5.21
CA THR A 101 15.16 5.02 -4.32
C THR A 101 16.03 6.19 -4.78
N ALA A 102 17.08 5.92 -5.57
CA ALA A 102 17.96 6.96 -6.12
C ALA A 102 17.29 7.80 -7.22
N THR A 103 16.36 7.21 -7.97
CA THR A 103 15.74 7.87 -9.14
C THR A 103 14.23 8.07 -8.99
N GLY A 104 13.60 7.37 -8.05
CA GLY A 104 12.14 7.27 -7.92
C GLY A 104 11.48 6.38 -8.98
N SER A 105 12.25 5.67 -9.81
CA SER A 105 11.71 4.82 -10.88
C SER A 105 10.99 3.60 -10.32
N ILE A 106 9.90 3.18 -10.98
CA ILE A 106 9.06 2.06 -10.53
C ILE A 106 8.96 0.99 -11.60
N PHE A 107 9.13 -0.26 -11.19
CA PHE A 107 9.10 -1.43 -12.07
C PHE A 107 8.21 -2.53 -11.49
N PRO A 108 7.40 -3.23 -12.30
CA PRO A 108 6.75 -4.47 -11.87
C PRO A 108 7.81 -5.48 -11.41
N ALA A 109 7.58 -6.12 -10.26
CA ALA A 109 8.53 -7.05 -9.68
C ALA A 109 7.82 -8.17 -8.91
N THR A 110 8.41 -9.36 -8.95
CA THR A 110 8.02 -10.48 -8.09
C THR A 110 9.21 -10.82 -7.23
N PHE A 111 8.95 -11.04 -5.95
CA PHE A 111 9.99 -11.33 -4.99
C PHE A 111 9.74 -12.69 -4.34
N ASP A 112 10.80 -13.48 -4.23
CA ASP A 112 10.74 -14.77 -3.54
C ASP A 112 10.48 -14.54 -2.05
N LYS A 113 9.49 -15.25 -1.50
CA LYS A 113 9.08 -15.11 -0.10
C LYS A 113 10.00 -15.81 0.88
N THR A 114 10.92 -16.64 0.40
CA THR A 114 11.80 -17.48 1.22
C THR A 114 13.08 -16.78 1.69
N ILE A 115 13.40 -15.61 1.13
CA ILE A 115 14.68 -14.93 1.33
C ILE A 115 14.65 -13.76 2.33
N TYR A 116 13.52 -13.53 3.02
CA TYR A 116 13.42 -12.41 3.97
C TYR A 116 13.77 -12.81 5.40
N PRO A 117 14.52 -11.97 6.13
CA PRO A 117 14.76 -12.19 7.56
C PRO A 117 13.44 -12.20 8.33
N ASP A 118 13.29 -13.22 9.18
CA ASP A 118 12.19 -13.38 10.14
C ASP A 118 10.78 -13.26 9.54
N ALA A 119 10.60 -13.70 8.29
CA ALA A 119 9.34 -13.63 7.56
C ALA A 119 8.15 -14.21 8.37
N THR A 120 8.37 -15.36 9.02
CA THR A 120 7.35 -16.02 9.86
C THR A 120 6.99 -15.19 11.08
N VAL A 121 7.96 -14.59 11.77
CA VAL A 121 7.70 -13.75 12.96
C VAL A 121 6.92 -12.50 12.58
N ARG A 122 7.30 -11.85 11.46
CA ARG A 122 6.61 -10.68 10.93
C ARG A 122 5.18 -10.99 10.50
N ALA A 123 4.98 -12.13 9.83
CA ALA A 123 3.64 -12.59 9.45
C ALA A 123 2.78 -12.88 10.68
N ALA A 124 3.31 -13.61 11.66
CA ALA A 124 2.61 -13.90 12.92
C ALA A 124 2.19 -12.61 13.62
N ARG A 125 3.10 -11.64 13.74
CA ARG A 125 2.82 -10.32 14.34
C ARG A 125 1.66 -9.58 13.67
N LEU A 126 1.58 -9.62 12.33
CA LEU A 126 0.48 -8.99 11.58
C LEU A 126 -0.86 -9.71 11.80
N MET A 127 -0.82 -11.05 11.95
CA MET A 127 -2.02 -11.86 12.09
C MET A 127 -2.60 -11.85 13.52
N THR A 128 -1.74 -11.81 14.54
CA THR A 128 -2.16 -11.83 15.95
C THR A 128 -2.58 -10.47 16.47
N SER A 129 -2.18 -9.39 15.80
CA SER A 129 -2.52 -8.02 16.18
C SER A 129 -3.92 -7.59 15.77
N HIS A 130 -4.95 -8.28 16.26
CA HIS A 130 -6.32 -7.86 16.05
C HIS A 130 -6.60 -6.54 16.79
N GLY A 131 -6.51 -5.42 16.06
CA GLY A 131 -6.99 -4.10 16.48
C GLY A 131 -6.05 -3.27 17.37
N THR A 132 -4.87 -3.79 17.75
CA THR A 132 -3.96 -3.09 18.68
C THR A 132 -2.95 -2.19 17.99
N TYR A 133 -2.56 -2.49 16.74
CA TYR A 133 -1.63 -1.65 15.98
C TYR A 133 -2.39 -0.74 15.03
N LYS A 134 -2.45 0.54 15.39
CA LYS A 134 -2.95 1.62 14.54
C LYS A 134 -1.84 2.29 13.72
N ARG A 135 -0.64 1.69 13.66
CA ARG A 135 0.58 2.30 13.11
C ARG A 135 1.28 1.32 12.17
N LEU A 136 1.93 1.83 11.11
CA LEU A 136 2.78 1.04 10.24
C LEU A 136 4.04 0.58 10.99
N LEU A 137 4.45 -0.66 10.76
CA LEU A 137 5.65 -1.22 11.36
C LEU A 137 6.89 -0.71 10.63
N GLU A 138 7.71 0.09 11.32
CA GLU A 138 9.05 0.43 10.87
C GLU A 138 9.94 -0.81 11.00
N THR A 139 10.54 -1.22 9.87
CA THR A 139 11.35 -2.45 9.78
C THR A 139 12.79 -2.19 9.35
N TYR A 140 13.13 -0.94 9.05
CA TYR A 140 14.45 -0.55 8.54
C TYR A 140 14.83 0.84 9.07
N GLU A 141 16.01 0.94 9.65
CA GLU A 141 16.60 2.20 10.13
C GLU A 141 17.60 2.71 9.09
N THR A 142 17.25 3.80 8.40
CA THR A 142 18.01 4.34 7.27
C THR A 142 19.37 4.90 7.68
N MET A 143 19.48 5.52 8.86
CA MET A 143 20.72 6.14 9.33
C MET A 143 21.83 5.14 9.63
N SER A 144 21.47 3.93 10.08
CA SER A 144 22.43 2.89 10.48
C SER A 144 22.52 1.74 9.48
N ASP A 145 21.69 1.76 8.42
CA ASP A 145 21.57 0.72 7.40
C ASP A 145 21.28 -0.67 8.01
N LYS A 146 20.21 -0.76 8.81
CA LYS A 146 19.87 -1.99 9.54
C LYS A 146 18.39 -2.33 9.45
N TYR A 147 18.12 -3.63 9.28
CA TYR A 147 16.81 -4.18 9.58
C TYR A 147 16.59 -4.20 11.09
N VAL A 148 15.49 -3.59 11.53
CA VAL A 148 15.10 -3.56 12.94
C VAL A 148 13.74 -4.23 13.07
N ILE A 149 13.72 -5.42 13.63
CA ILE A 149 12.49 -6.14 13.93
C ILE A 149 12.22 -5.96 15.41
N ALA A 150 11.39 -4.96 15.72
CA ALA A 150 11.07 -4.62 17.11
C ALA A 150 10.47 -5.84 17.83
N PRO A 151 10.80 -6.05 19.12
CA PRO A 151 10.21 -7.11 19.92
C PRO A 151 8.70 -7.09 19.81
N CYS A 152 8.10 -8.27 19.64
CA CYS A 152 6.66 -8.45 19.63
C CYS A 152 6.26 -9.49 20.68
N SER A 153 5.10 -9.26 21.28
CA SER A 153 4.40 -10.22 22.13
C SER A 153 3.01 -10.44 21.54
N TRP A 154 2.49 -11.65 21.70
CA TRP A 154 1.17 -12.05 21.23
C TRP A 154 0.53 -12.98 22.26
#